data_AF-A0A8S9NJZ8-F1
#
_entry.id   AF-A0A8S9NJZ8-F1
#
_cell.length_a   1.000
_cell.length_b   1.000
_cell.length_c   1.000
_cell.angle_alpha   90.00
_cell.angle_beta   90.00
_cell.angle_gamma   90.00
#
_symmetry.space_group_name_H-M   'P 1'
#
loop_
_entity.id
_entity.type
_entity.pdbx_description
1 polymer ?
#
loop_
_entity_poly.entity_id
_entity_poly.type
_entity_poly.pdbx_seq_one_letter_code
_entity_poly.pdbx_strand_id
1 'polypeptide(L)'
;MPMFQPFKGGGFDGHVIDLHTAVKDGVLGGGDGGEVKTAAVENELDLKTMITNLELPETPSVFICPISLEPMQDPVTLCTGQTYERSNILKWLSLGHRTCPTTMQELWDDAVTPNKTLHQLIHAWFSQKYVMMKKRSEDVQGRVIEIVGALRKAKGKEKVHALSELKGVVMAHEIAKKSVVDEGGVFVISSLLTPFTSHAVGSEAVAILVNLELDAVSKAGLMQPARVSLMVDMLNDGSIETKINCARLIGRLVEERGFRAELVSSHSLLVGLMRLVKDRRRRSGVSPALALLKSISVHKQVRSLMVSVEAVPQLVDVLPCLGPECLESALFVLDSLCSDNEGVTALKDSVNTIPNTVRLLMRVSETCTAYSVSILWSVCRLASRECSSLAVELGLAAKLLLVIQSGCDPALKQRSAELLKLCSLHYSDTMFISKYKGLISWEMFCDHLKDVKKSYMRFGEDIGEILGDVSIFTASGQPVKFSNLLDQNDGVSAVVLLRHFGCVCCWELATALREAKPRFDAAGVKLVAVGVGTPDKARILATRLPFPMECLYADPERKAYDVLGLYYGLGRTFFNPASVRTASTFLCLVVY
;
A
#
# COMPACT_ATOMS: atom_id res chain seq x y z
N MET A 1 8.10 71.27 -8.17
CA MET A 1 7.11 70.78 -7.18
C MET A 1 5.89 70.31 -7.95
N PRO A 2 5.23 69.17 -7.64
CA PRO A 2 5.16 68.41 -6.38
C PRO A 2 5.89 67.04 -6.48
N MET A 3 6.56 66.56 -5.43
CA MET A 3 6.05 65.82 -4.25
C MET A 3 5.53 64.42 -4.55
N PHE A 4 6.36 63.46 -4.11
CA PHE A 4 6.09 62.05 -3.93
C PHE A 4 5.04 61.83 -2.82
N GLN A 5 4.15 60.85 -2.98
CA GLN A 5 3.75 59.98 -1.88
C GLN A 5 3.61 58.52 -2.36
N PRO A 6 3.89 57.54 -1.46
CA PRO A 6 4.30 56.19 -1.84
C PRO A 6 3.18 55.16 -1.70
N PHE A 7 3.26 54.05 -2.44
CA PHE A 7 2.59 52.81 -2.08
C PHE A 7 3.62 51.70 -1.86
N LYS A 8 3.62 51.18 -0.63
CA LYS A 8 4.40 50.05 -0.13
C LYS A 8 3.79 48.72 -0.58
N GLY A 9 4.64 47.71 -0.81
CA GLY A 9 4.24 46.30 -0.78
C GLY A 9 5.38 45.32 -1.06
N GLY A 10 6.06 44.86 0.01
CA GLY A 10 6.85 43.60 0.16
C GLY A 10 7.95 43.29 -0.87
N GLY A 11 9.25 43.34 -0.58
CA GLY A 11 9.93 42.85 0.63
C GLY A 11 10.55 41.46 0.39
N PHE A 12 11.49 41.34 -0.57
CA PHE A 12 12.47 40.25 -0.59
C PHE A 12 13.81 40.84 -0.19
N ASP A 13 14.29 40.40 0.97
CA ASP A 13 15.47 40.91 1.64
C ASP A 13 16.74 40.36 0.95
N GLY A 14 17.38 41.20 0.16
CA GLY A 14 18.71 40.93 -0.38
C GLY A 14 19.74 41.12 0.73
N HIS A 15 20.06 40.05 1.45
CA HIS A 15 21.15 40.08 2.41
C HIS A 15 22.50 40.15 1.68
N VAL A 16 23.08 41.35 1.66
CA VAL A 16 24.52 41.54 1.46
C VAL A 16 25.20 40.97 2.69
N ILE A 17 25.91 39.85 2.53
CA ILE A 17 26.67 39.23 3.62
C ILE A 17 27.90 40.11 3.88
N ASP A 18 27.93 40.70 5.07
CA ASP A 18 29.08 41.43 5.59
C ASP A 18 30.27 40.46 5.74
N LEU A 19 31.37 40.78 5.06
CA LEU A 19 32.61 40.00 5.02
C LEU A 19 33.16 39.76 6.44
N HIS A 20 32.87 40.67 7.38
CA HIS A 20 33.25 40.53 8.79
C HIS A 20 32.47 39.42 9.53
N THR A 21 31.25 39.12 9.09
CA THR A 21 30.41 38.06 9.70
C THR A 21 30.84 36.67 9.21
N ALA A 22 31.21 36.54 7.94
CA ALA A 22 31.74 35.30 7.37
C ALA A 22 33.08 34.86 8.00
N VAL A 23 33.90 35.82 8.45
CA VAL A 23 35.15 35.54 9.19
C VAL A 23 34.86 35.12 10.64
N LYS A 24 33.81 35.66 11.26
CA LYS A 24 33.45 35.39 12.66
C LYS A 24 32.81 34.01 12.86
N ASP A 25 32.12 33.50 11.84
CA ASP A 25 31.46 32.18 11.85
C ASP A 25 32.38 31.02 11.42
N GLY A 26 33.69 31.26 11.26
CA GLY A 26 34.69 30.21 11.01
C GLY A 26 34.67 29.62 9.60
N VAL A 27 33.99 30.25 8.64
CA VAL A 27 33.96 29.84 7.22
C VAL A 27 35.30 30.11 6.52
N LEU A 28 36.07 31.08 7.03
CA LEU A 28 37.46 31.32 6.65
C LEU A 28 38.31 31.22 7.92
N GLY A 29 39.02 30.11 8.08
CA GLY A 29 39.81 29.83 9.28
C GLY A 29 40.84 30.92 9.58
N GLY A 30 40.60 31.69 10.64
CA GLY A 30 41.60 32.57 11.24
C GLY A 30 42.54 31.76 12.13
N GLY A 31 43.75 31.51 11.66
CA GLY A 31 44.87 30.97 12.45
C GLY A 31 46.01 31.99 12.46
N ASP A 32 46.43 32.37 13.67
CA ASP A 32 47.45 33.35 14.01
C ASP A 32 48.83 33.05 13.37
N GLY A 33 49.62 34.11 13.19
CA GLY A 33 50.87 34.12 12.44
C GLY A 33 51.89 33.07 12.84
N GLY A 34 52.33 32.27 11.86
CA GLY A 34 53.47 31.39 11.96
C GLY A 34 53.89 30.92 10.57
N GLU A 35 55.03 31.40 10.08
CA GLU A 35 55.64 30.97 8.83
C GLU A 35 55.76 29.43 8.77
N VAL A 36 55.02 28.80 7.85
CA VAL A 36 55.29 27.42 7.44
C VAL A 36 55.68 27.45 5.98
N LYS A 37 56.95 27.14 5.75
CA LYS A 37 57.59 26.96 4.45
C LYS A 37 56.81 25.94 3.62
N THR A 38 56.54 26.32 2.38
CA THR A 38 56.08 25.48 1.28
C THR A 38 56.92 24.22 1.15
N ALA A 39 56.31 23.04 1.35
CA ALA A 39 56.85 21.78 0.89
C ALA A 39 55.71 20.80 0.57
N ALA A 40 55.88 20.15 -0.58
CA ALA A 40 55.15 19.00 -1.12
C ALA A 40 53.83 19.28 -1.87
N VAL A 41 53.92 19.04 -3.19
CA VAL A 41 52.85 18.80 -4.14
C VAL A 41 52.02 17.61 -3.65
N GLU A 42 50.94 17.87 -2.92
CA GLU A 42 49.83 16.92 -2.81
C GLU A 42 49.05 16.99 -4.12
N ASN A 43 48.83 15.84 -4.77
CA ASN A 43 48.04 15.73 -5.99
C ASN A 43 46.74 16.54 -5.81
N GLU A 44 46.57 17.59 -6.62
CA GLU A 44 45.39 18.45 -6.60
C GLU A 44 44.15 17.55 -6.77
N LEU A 45 43.41 17.34 -5.68
CA LEU A 45 42.26 16.45 -5.67
C LEU A 45 41.24 16.95 -6.70
N ASP A 46 40.86 16.05 -7.61
CA ASP A 46 39.90 16.36 -8.66
C ASP A 46 38.51 16.69 -8.06
N LEU A 47 38.02 17.89 -8.35
CA LEU A 47 36.77 18.42 -7.79
C LEU A 47 35.58 17.51 -8.11
N LYS A 48 35.55 16.97 -9.33
CA LYS A 48 34.48 16.08 -9.78
C LYS A 48 34.45 14.80 -8.95
N THR A 49 35.61 14.22 -8.68
CA THR A 49 35.74 13.04 -7.82
C THR A 49 35.27 13.34 -6.39
N MET A 50 35.61 14.50 -5.83
CA MET A 50 35.17 14.87 -4.47
C MET A 50 33.66 15.08 -4.38
N ILE A 51 33.06 15.80 -5.34
CA ILE A 51 31.61 16.03 -5.41
C ILE A 51 30.85 14.69 -5.49
N THR A 52 31.38 13.73 -6.25
CA THR A 52 30.71 12.42 -6.45
C THR A 52 30.73 11.55 -5.19
N ASN A 53 31.78 11.65 -4.36
CA ASN A 53 31.96 10.80 -3.18
C ASN A 53 31.33 11.36 -1.90
N LEU A 54 30.94 12.64 -1.89
CA LEU A 54 30.31 13.29 -0.74
C LEU A 54 28.79 13.32 -0.90
N GLU A 55 28.06 12.95 0.16
CA GLU A 55 26.61 13.11 0.19
C GLU A 55 26.26 14.62 0.20
N LEU A 56 25.33 15.02 -0.67
CA LEU A 56 24.99 16.41 -1.00
C LEU A 56 24.16 17.23 0.02
N PRO A 57 23.50 16.70 1.08
CA PRO A 57 22.48 17.48 1.80
C PRO A 57 23.01 18.65 2.64
N GLU A 58 24.33 18.81 2.79
CA GLU A 58 24.96 19.93 3.51
C GLU A 58 25.64 20.97 2.59
N THR A 59 25.55 20.83 1.26
CA THR A 59 26.26 21.77 0.36
C THR A 59 25.62 23.17 0.40
N PRO A 60 26.39 24.24 0.67
CA PRO A 60 25.89 25.61 0.62
C PRO A 60 25.21 25.93 -0.72
N SER A 61 24.01 26.54 -0.67
CA SER A 61 23.22 26.86 -1.86
C SER A 61 23.95 27.76 -2.87
N VAL A 62 24.89 28.58 -2.41
CA VAL A 62 25.75 29.42 -3.26
C VAL A 62 26.67 28.61 -4.18
N PHE A 63 26.94 27.34 -3.86
CA PHE A 63 27.72 26.43 -4.71
C PHE A 63 26.86 25.69 -5.72
N ILE A 64 25.53 25.77 -5.61
CA ILE A 64 24.59 25.02 -6.44
C ILE A 64 24.22 25.85 -7.67
N CYS A 65 24.31 25.21 -8.83
CA CYS A 65 23.86 25.81 -10.09
C CYS A 65 22.32 25.93 -10.09
N PRO A 66 21.75 27.13 -10.34
CA PRO A 66 20.29 27.31 -10.37
C PRO A 66 19.57 26.55 -11.50
N ILE A 67 20.29 26.14 -12.55
CA ILE A 67 19.71 25.39 -13.68
C ILE A 67 19.70 23.88 -13.40
N SER A 68 20.83 23.30 -13.00
CA SER A 68 20.95 21.85 -12.80
C SER A 68 20.57 21.40 -11.40
N LEU A 69 20.54 22.31 -10.42
CA LEU A 69 20.39 22.02 -9.00
C LEU A 69 21.51 21.11 -8.44
N GLU A 70 22.67 21.11 -9.11
CA GLU A 70 23.87 20.36 -8.71
C GLU A 70 25.03 21.32 -8.36
N PRO A 71 26.01 20.89 -7.56
CA PRO A 71 27.21 21.68 -7.29
C PRO A 71 27.96 22.06 -8.58
N MET A 72 28.34 23.33 -8.70
CA MET A 72 29.10 23.86 -9.85
C MET A 72 30.54 23.34 -9.84
N GLN A 73 31.02 22.86 -10.99
CA GLN A 73 32.43 22.50 -11.20
C GLN A 73 33.18 23.65 -11.89
N ASP A 74 32.51 24.36 -12.80
CA ASP A 74 33.05 25.50 -13.54
C ASP A 74 32.08 26.69 -13.48
N PRO A 75 32.06 27.43 -12.35
CA PRO A 75 31.13 28.52 -12.14
C PRO A 75 31.45 29.74 -13.03
N VAL A 76 30.44 30.23 -13.75
CA VAL A 76 30.50 31.43 -14.59
C VAL A 76 29.37 32.40 -14.26
N THR A 77 29.68 33.70 -14.27
CA THR A 77 28.76 34.78 -13.89
C THR A 77 28.26 35.51 -15.13
N LEU A 78 26.96 35.75 -15.20
CA LEU A 78 26.34 36.60 -16.21
C LEU A 78 26.47 38.08 -15.84
N CYS A 79 26.21 38.96 -16.80
CA CYS A 79 26.14 40.42 -16.58
C CYS A 79 25.09 40.85 -15.53
N THR A 80 24.15 39.98 -15.17
CA THR A 80 23.17 40.17 -14.07
C THR A 80 23.73 39.86 -12.69
N GLY A 81 24.98 39.38 -12.59
CA GLY A 81 25.63 38.98 -11.34
C GLY A 81 25.28 37.56 -10.85
N GLN A 82 24.38 36.85 -11.54
CA GLN A 82 24.04 35.46 -11.21
C GLN A 82 25.08 34.49 -11.74
N THR A 83 25.42 33.47 -10.95
CA THR A 83 26.43 32.45 -11.29
C THR A 83 25.79 31.09 -11.60
N TYR A 84 26.31 30.43 -12.64
CA TYR A 84 25.83 29.15 -13.15
C TYR A 84 26.99 28.21 -13.47
N GLU A 85 26.72 26.92 -13.56
CA GLU A 85 27.64 25.98 -14.21
C GLU A 85 27.77 26.31 -15.71
N ARG A 86 29.01 26.44 -16.21
CA ARG A 86 29.31 26.87 -17.59
C ARG A 86 28.53 26.07 -18.62
N SER A 87 28.57 24.76 -18.54
CA SER A 87 27.93 23.88 -19.54
C SER A 87 26.42 24.09 -19.63
N ASN A 88 25.77 24.34 -18.49
CA ASN A 88 24.32 24.56 -18.41
C ASN A 88 23.90 25.92 -18.97
N ILE A 89 24.60 26.99 -18.60
CA ILE A 89 24.24 28.34 -19.08
C ILE A 89 24.59 28.53 -20.57
N LEU A 90 25.69 27.97 -21.06
CA LEU A 90 26.01 28.01 -22.50
C LEU A 90 24.95 27.27 -23.32
N LYS A 91 24.43 26.15 -22.80
CA LYS A 91 23.32 25.44 -23.43
C LYS A 91 22.05 26.28 -23.47
N TRP A 92 21.70 26.97 -22.38
CA TRP A 92 20.56 27.90 -22.33
C TRP A 92 20.67 29.00 -23.39
N LEU A 93 21.83 29.64 -23.50
CA LEU A 93 22.08 30.69 -24.50
C LEU A 93 22.05 30.14 -25.94
N SER A 94 22.57 28.93 -26.17
CA SER A 94 22.57 28.29 -27.50
C SER A 94 21.16 27.96 -28.03
N LEU A 95 20.18 27.81 -27.13
CA LEU A 95 18.77 27.62 -27.50
C LEU A 95 18.07 28.93 -27.90
N GLY A 96 18.81 30.05 -27.92
CA GLY A 96 18.31 31.36 -28.33
C GLY A 96 17.70 32.19 -27.19
N HIS A 97 17.77 31.71 -25.94
CA HIS A 97 17.31 32.48 -24.80
C HIS A 97 18.25 33.65 -24.50
N ARG A 98 17.71 34.87 -24.43
CA ARG A 98 18.44 36.11 -24.09
C ARG A 98 18.07 36.67 -22.73
N THR A 99 17.59 35.81 -21.84
CA THR A 99 17.17 36.19 -20.49
C THR A 99 17.96 35.42 -19.44
N CYS A 100 18.22 36.06 -18.30
CA CYS A 100 18.79 35.41 -17.13
C CYS A 100 17.79 34.38 -16.55
N PRO A 101 18.15 33.10 -16.41
CA PRO A 101 17.25 32.05 -15.92
C PRO A 101 16.64 32.34 -14.53
N THR A 102 17.40 33.00 -13.66
CA THR A 102 16.99 33.24 -12.27
C THR A 102 16.24 34.56 -12.11
N THR A 103 16.74 35.65 -12.71
CA THR A 103 16.15 36.99 -12.52
C THR A 103 15.09 37.34 -13.56
N MET A 104 14.96 36.55 -14.64
CA MET A 104 14.09 36.82 -15.79
C MET A 104 14.38 38.15 -16.50
N GLN A 105 15.53 38.78 -16.24
CA GLN A 105 15.96 40.02 -16.89
C GLN A 105 16.58 39.74 -18.26
N GLU A 106 16.36 40.62 -19.23
CA GLU A 106 17.05 40.57 -20.52
C GLU A 106 18.56 40.80 -20.35
N LEU A 107 19.36 40.01 -21.04
CA LEU A 107 20.80 40.09 -21.06
C LEU A 107 21.23 41.13 -22.10
N TRP A 108 21.91 42.18 -21.63
CA TRP A 108 22.52 43.20 -22.48
C TRP A 108 23.87 42.74 -23.07
N ASP A 109 24.44 41.67 -22.52
CA ASP A 109 25.67 40.99 -22.97
C ASP A 109 25.51 39.47 -22.74
N ASP A 110 25.88 38.66 -23.73
CA ASP A 110 25.86 37.19 -23.69
C ASP A 110 27.20 36.58 -23.24
N ALA A 111 28.20 37.41 -22.95
CA ALA A 111 29.47 36.97 -22.39
C ALA A 111 29.30 36.35 -20.99
N VAL A 112 29.96 35.21 -20.80
CA VAL A 112 30.05 34.52 -19.49
C VAL A 112 31.42 34.78 -18.87
N THR A 113 31.44 35.34 -17.66
CA THR A 113 32.70 35.65 -16.95
C THR A 113 33.06 34.53 -15.98
N PRO A 114 34.23 33.87 -16.09
CA PRO A 114 34.63 32.84 -15.13
C PRO A 114 34.71 33.36 -13.69
N ASN A 115 34.02 32.70 -12.75
CA ASN A 115 34.04 33.07 -11.34
C ASN A 115 35.10 32.25 -10.60
N LYS A 116 36.38 32.65 -10.75
CA LYS A 116 37.51 31.94 -10.15
C LYS A 116 37.45 31.91 -8.62
N THR A 117 36.93 32.97 -8.00
CA THR A 117 36.77 33.05 -6.54
C THR A 117 35.77 31.99 -6.06
N LEU A 118 34.60 31.90 -6.69
CA LEU A 118 33.62 30.88 -6.33
C LEU A 118 34.16 29.46 -6.61
N HIS A 119 34.87 29.27 -7.71
CA HIS A 119 35.51 27.98 -8.03
C HIS A 119 36.49 27.55 -6.92
N GLN A 120 37.35 28.46 -6.44
CA GLN A 120 38.27 28.18 -5.34
C GLN A 120 37.56 27.90 -4.02
N LEU A 121 36.49 28.63 -3.71
CA LEU A 121 35.68 28.38 -2.49
C LEU A 121 34.99 27.03 -2.53
N ILE A 122 34.40 26.67 -3.68
CA ILE A 122 33.81 25.34 -3.91
C ILE A 122 34.89 24.28 -3.72
N HIS A 123 36.04 24.43 -4.38
CA HIS A 123 37.13 23.47 -4.30
C HIS A 123 37.65 23.28 -2.87
N ALA A 124 37.91 24.36 -2.14
CA ALA A 124 38.37 24.32 -0.76
C ALA A 124 37.35 23.63 0.17
N TRP A 125 36.06 23.96 0.02
CA TRP A 125 35.00 23.35 0.83
C TRP A 125 34.88 21.84 0.59
N PHE A 126 34.84 21.41 -0.67
CA PHE A 126 34.75 19.99 -1.02
C PHE A 126 36.02 19.23 -0.61
N SER A 127 37.21 19.84 -0.78
CA SER A 127 38.49 19.26 -0.33
C SER A 127 38.52 19.02 1.17
N GLN A 128 38.12 20.01 1.97
CA GLN A 128 38.10 19.90 3.43
C GLN A 128 37.14 18.79 3.89
N LYS A 129 35.90 18.77 3.34
CA LYS A 129 34.91 17.75 3.65
C LYS A 129 35.37 16.35 3.23
N TYR A 130 36.01 16.24 2.06
CA TYR A 130 36.53 14.97 1.54
C TYR A 130 37.65 14.41 2.42
N VAL A 131 38.61 15.24 2.82
CA VAL A 131 39.70 14.82 3.73
C VAL A 131 39.15 14.36 5.09
N MET A 132 38.18 15.09 5.65
CA MET A 132 37.53 14.70 6.91
C MET A 132 36.78 13.36 6.79
N MET A 133 36.04 13.16 5.70
CA MET A 133 35.35 11.90 5.41
C MET A 133 36.34 10.73 5.28
N LYS A 134 37.43 10.92 4.54
CA LYS A 134 38.46 9.89 4.33
C LYS A 134 39.14 9.49 5.63
N LYS A 135 39.56 10.48 6.45
CA LYS A 135 40.15 10.20 7.77
C LYS A 135 39.19 9.42 8.66
N ARG A 136 37.92 9.83 8.72
CA ARG A 136 36.88 9.11 9.48
C ARG A 136 36.70 7.68 8.97
N SER A 137 36.76 7.46 7.65
CA SER A 137 36.69 6.13 7.05
C SER A 137 37.87 5.25 7.47
N GLU A 138 39.09 5.78 7.41
CA GLU A 138 40.32 5.08 7.80
C GLU A 138 40.32 4.73 9.29
N ASP A 139 39.87 5.65 10.15
CA ASP A 139 39.74 5.42 11.60
C ASP A 139 38.73 4.28 11.90
N VAL A 140 37.59 4.27 11.20
CA VAL A 140 36.57 3.22 11.33
C VAL A 140 37.10 1.87 10.84
N GLN A 141 37.81 1.85 9.71
CA GLN A 141 38.45 0.66 9.16
C GLN A 141 39.49 0.08 10.12
N GLY A 142 40.41 0.90 10.62
CA GLY A 142 41.42 0.49 11.58
C GLY A 142 40.82 -0.12 12.84
N ARG A 143 39.75 0.50 13.36
CA ARG A 143 39.03 -0.02 14.53
C ARG A 143 38.35 -1.36 14.25
N VAL A 144 37.75 -1.54 13.07
CA VAL A 144 37.16 -2.83 12.68
C VAL A 144 38.22 -3.93 12.61
N ILE A 145 39.37 -3.65 11.99
CA ILE A 145 40.49 -4.60 11.90
C ILE A 145 40.97 -5.03 13.29
N GLU A 146 41.14 -4.06 14.20
CA GLU A 146 41.54 -4.32 15.59
C GLU A 146 40.53 -5.23 16.30
N ILE A 147 39.24 -4.89 16.25
CA ILE A 147 38.19 -5.65 16.94
C ILE A 147 38.05 -7.06 16.34
N VAL A 148 38.05 -7.21 15.01
CA VAL A 148 38.00 -8.52 14.35
C VAL A 148 39.24 -9.35 14.69
N GLY A 149 40.42 -8.73 14.75
CA GLY A 149 41.66 -9.35 15.21
C GLY A 149 41.57 -9.83 16.67
N ALA A 150 41.00 -9.02 17.56
CA ALA A 150 40.77 -9.36 18.95
C ALA A 150 39.77 -10.53 19.09
N LEU A 151 38.68 -10.54 18.31
CA LEU A 151 37.67 -11.60 18.31
C LEU A 151 38.23 -12.99 18.01
N ARG A 152 39.26 -13.08 17.16
CA ARG A 152 39.94 -14.34 16.83
C ARG A 152 40.64 -14.97 18.04
N LYS A 153 41.04 -14.15 19.01
CA LYS A 153 41.83 -14.58 20.19
C LYS A 153 41.03 -14.57 21.49
N ALA A 154 39.99 -13.73 21.57
CA ALA A 154 39.21 -13.49 22.77
C ALA A 154 38.55 -14.77 23.33
N LYS A 155 38.40 -14.84 24.65
CA LYS A 155 37.69 -15.95 25.34
C LYS A 155 36.68 -15.42 26.36
N GLY A 156 35.64 -16.22 26.62
CA GLY A 156 34.65 -15.91 27.65
C GLY A 156 34.04 -14.50 27.50
N LYS A 157 34.14 -13.69 28.56
CA LYS A 157 33.58 -12.33 28.63
C LYS A 157 34.21 -11.35 27.64
N GLU A 158 35.48 -11.54 27.28
CA GLU A 158 36.18 -10.68 26.31
C GLU A 158 35.52 -10.75 24.93
N LYS A 159 35.01 -11.94 24.55
CA LYS A 159 34.26 -12.09 23.29
C LYS A 159 33.01 -11.22 23.27
N VAL A 160 32.26 -11.18 24.37
CA VAL A 160 31.02 -10.39 24.47
C VAL A 160 31.34 -8.90 24.37
N HIS A 161 32.40 -8.44 25.04
CA HIS A 161 32.83 -7.04 24.95
C HIS A 161 33.22 -6.66 23.51
N ALA A 162 34.08 -7.45 22.88
CA ALA A 162 34.53 -7.20 21.51
C ALA A 162 33.37 -7.25 20.49
N LEU A 163 32.41 -8.18 20.66
CA LEU A 163 31.21 -8.22 19.81
C LEU A 163 30.30 -7.01 20.04
N SER A 164 30.10 -6.61 21.30
CA SER A 164 29.30 -5.43 21.64
C SER A 164 29.89 -4.15 21.01
N GLU A 165 31.22 -4.00 21.08
CA GLU A 165 31.93 -2.91 20.44
C GLU A 165 31.78 -2.96 18.92
N LEU A 166 31.99 -4.14 18.31
CA LEU A 166 31.83 -4.32 16.87
C LEU A 166 30.40 -3.97 16.41
N LYS A 167 29.38 -4.41 17.17
CA LYS A 167 27.98 -4.07 16.89
C LYS A 167 27.78 -2.57 16.87
N GLY A 168 28.32 -1.84 17.86
CA GLY A 168 28.21 -0.38 17.91
C GLY A 168 28.78 0.29 16.65
N VAL A 169 29.96 -0.17 16.20
CA VAL A 169 30.62 0.37 15.00
C VAL A 169 29.84 0.02 13.71
N VAL A 170 29.37 -1.23 13.59
CA VAL A 170 28.59 -1.73 12.44
C VAL A 170 27.24 -1.01 12.31
N MET A 171 26.58 -0.69 13.44
CA MET A 171 25.30 0.03 13.42
C MET A 171 25.47 1.53 13.14
N ALA A 172 26.64 2.11 13.44
CA ALA A 172 26.89 3.54 13.26
C ALA A 172 27.41 3.89 11.86
N HIS A 173 28.11 2.97 11.18
CA HIS A 173 28.84 3.28 9.94
C HIS A 173 28.65 2.20 8.87
N GLU A 174 28.18 2.61 7.68
CA GLU A 174 28.05 1.70 6.53
C GLU A 174 29.41 1.14 6.08
N ILE A 175 30.46 1.98 6.17
CA ILE A 175 31.84 1.60 5.87
C ILE A 175 32.28 0.40 6.73
N ALA A 176 31.89 0.39 8.00
CA ALA A 176 32.25 -0.70 8.90
C ALA A 176 31.69 -2.04 8.45
N LYS A 177 30.47 -2.09 7.90
CA LYS A 177 29.88 -3.33 7.38
C LYS A 177 30.75 -3.94 6.30
N LYS A 178 31.16 -3.11 5.33
CA LYS A 178 32.05 -3.53 4.23
C LYS A 178 33.41 -4.01 4.78
N SER A 179 34.01 -3.24 5.69
CA SER A 179 35.29 -3.61 6.30
C SER A 179 35.23 -4.91 7.09
N VAL A 180 34.12 -5.20 7.79
CA VAL A 180 33.94 -6.49 8.49
C VAL A 180 33.91 -7.65 7.49
N VAL A 181 33.31 -7.47 6.31
CA VAL A 181 33.30 -8.48 5.27
C VAL A 181 34.71 -8.68 4.68
N ASP A 182 35.39 -7.59 4.31
CA ASP A 182 36.72 -7.61 3.69
C ASP A 182 37.77 -8.27 4.61
N GLU A 183 37.68 -8.05 5.93
CA GLU A 183 38.58 -8.62 6.93
C GLU A 183 38.23 -10.07 7.34
N GLY A 184 37.30 -10.71 6.62
CA GLY A 184 36.83 -12.07 6.90
C GLY A 184 36.08 -12.19 8.24
N GLY A 185 35.55 -11.08 8.75
CA GLY A 185 34.80 -11.03 10.00
C GLY A 185 33.52 -11.85 9.97
N VAL A 186 32.85 -11.98 8.81
CA VAL A 186 31.67 -12.85 8.65
C VAL A 186 31.98 -14.29 9.03
N PHE A 187 33.10 -14.84 8.56
CA PHE A 187 33.55 -16.19 8.91
C PHE A 187 33.84 -16.31 10.41
N VAL A 188 34.58 -15.36 10.97
CA VAL A 188 34.92 -15.33 12.40
C VAL A 188 33.66 -15.33 13.25
N ILE A 189 32.73 -14.42 12.98
CA ILE A 189 31.48 -14.27 13.75
C ILE A 189 30.59 -15.51 13.56
N SER A 190 30.46 -16.03 12.34
CA SER A 190 29.68 -17.25 12.08
C SER A 190 30.26 -18.48 12.77
N SER A 191 31.60 -18.56 12.90
CA SER A 191 32.26 -19.65 13.62
C SER A 191 31.99 -19.62 15.13
N LEU A 192 31.61 -18.47 15.69
CA LEU A 192 31.20 -18.35 17.09
C LEU A 192 29.83 -18.96 17.34
N LEU A 193 28.98 -19.15 16.33
CA LEU A 193 27.68 -19.78 16.48
C LEU A 193 27.84 -21.31 16.45
N THR A 194 28.03 -21.89 17.63
CA THR A 194 28.13 -23.33 17.89
C THR A 194 27.08 -23.76 18.93
N PRO A 195 26.73 -25.06 19.04
CA PRO A 195 25.78 -25.53 20.07
C PRO A 195 26.10 -25.11 21.51
N PHE A 196 27.37 -24.86 21.83
CA PHE A 196 27.83 -24.50 23.18
C PHE A 196 27.95 -22.99 23.41
N THR A 197 27.42 -22.19 22.48
CA THR A 197 27.54 -20.73 22.53
C THR A 197 26.52 -20.17 23.50
N SER A 198 26.97 -19.38 24.47
CA SER A 198 26.05 -18.67 25.37
C SER A 198 25.14 -17.72 24.59
N HIS A 199 23.90 -17.53 25.07
CA HIS A 199 22.94 -16.59 24.47
C HIS A 199 23.50 -15.16 24.38
N ALA A 200 24.37 -14.73 25.31
CA ALA A 200 25.01 -13.42 25.26
C ALA A 200 25.90 -13.25 24.01
N VAL A 201 26.78 -14.23 23.75
CA VAL A 201 27.64 -14.23 22.55
C VAL A 201 26.80 -14.40 21.28
N GLY A 202 25.85 -15.35 21.30
CA GLY A 202 25.00 -15.63 20.13
C GLY A 202 24.13 -14.44 19.74
N SER A 203 23.56 -13.72 20.71
CA SER A 203 22.73 -12.53 20.47
C SER A 203 23.52 -11.41 19.79
N GLU A 204 24.73 -11.11 20.26
CA GLU A 204 25.58 -10.09 19.63
C GLU A 204 26.03 -10.51 18.23
N ALA A 205 26.43 -11.78 18.07
CA ALA A 205 26.83 -12.31 16.77
C ALA A 205 25.69 -12.24 15.73
N VAL A 206 24.48 -12.64 16.08
CA VAL A 206 23.30 -12.58 15.19
C VAL A 206 22.94 -11.12 14.86
N ALA A 207 23.02 -10.21 15.84
CA ALA A 207 22.76 -8.78 15.62
C ALA A 207 23.76 -8.12 14.67
N ILE A 208 25.01 -8.59 14.63
CA ILE A 208 25.99 -8.14 13.63
C ILE A 208 25.69 -8.78 12.27
N LEU A 209 25.58 -10.11 12.20
CA LEU A 209 25.42 -10.84 10.93
C LEU A 209 24.19 -10.41 10.13
N VAL A 210 23.08 -10.09 10.80
CA VAL A 210 21.85 -9.63 10.13
C VAL A 210 22.03 -8.29 9.40
N ASN A 211 23.05 -7.51 9.76
CA ASN A 211 23.38 -6.22 9.16
C ASN A 211 24.55 -6.29 8.15
N LEU A 212 25.11 -7.48 7.91
CA LEU A 212 26.20 -7.69 6.95
C LEU A 212 25.69 -8.32 5.65
N GLU A 213 26.44 -8.12 4.58
CA GLU A 213 26.32 -8.90 3.36
C GLU A 213 26.95 -10.29 3.58
N LEU A 214 26.19 -11.34 3.30
CA LEU A 214 26.60 -12.73 3.51
C LEU A 214 26.73 -13.42 2.15
N ASP A 215 27.88 -14.02 1.88
CA ASP A 215 28.10 -14.84 0.70
C ASP A 215 27.40 -16.21 0.82
N ALA A 216 27.25 -16.91 -0.31
CA ALA A 216 26.56 -18.20 -0.34
C ALA A 216 27.22 -19.24 0.59
N VAL A 217 28.56 -19.19 0.73
CA VAL A 217 29.31 -20.08 1.61
C VAL A 217 28.98 -19.84 3.08
N SER A 218 28.97 -18.58 3.53
CA SER A 218 28.62 -18.24 4.91
C SER A 218 27.16 -18.55 5.20
N LYS A 219 26.24 -18.29 4.26
CA LYS A 219 24.82 -18.65 4.42
C LYS A 219 24.63 -20.16 4.56
N ALA A 220 25.24 -20.96 3.69
CA ALA A 220 25.21 -22.42 3.79
C ALA A 220 25.84 -22.93 5.11
N GLY A 221 26.91 -22.28 5.57
CA GLY A 221 27.53 -22.56 6.86
C GLY A 221 26.63 -22.22 8.05
N LEU A 222 25.85 -21.15 8.00
CA LEU A 222 24.89 -20.77 9.04
C LEU A 222 23.66 -21.70 9.08
N MET A 223 23.35 -22.35 7.96
CA MET A 223 22.23 -23.29 7.83
C MET A 223 22.55 -24.73 8.26
N GLN A 224 23.56 -24.91 9.11
CA GLN A 224 23.78 -26.19 9.78
C GLN A 224 22.73 -26.41 10.88
N PRO A 225 22.17 -27.63 11.05
CA PRO A 225 21.09 -27.91 12.01
C PRO A 225 21.36 -27.39 13.43
N ALA A 226 22.59 -27.60 13.92
CA ALA A 226 23.09 -27.12 15.20
C ALA A 226 22.98 -25.60 15.38
N ARG A 227 23.29 -24.83 14.32
CA ARG A 227 23.27 -23.36 14.35
C ARG A 227 21.86 -22.83 14.26
N VAL A 228 21.02 -23.45 13.43
CA VAL A 228 19.59 -23.12 13.35
C VAL A 228 18.92 -23.40 14.69
N SER A 229 19.20 -24.54 15.33
CA SER A 229 18.68 -24.85 16.68
C SER A 229 19.04 -23.76 17.69
N LEU A 230 20.31 -23.35 17.76
CA LEU A 230 20.73 -22.25 18.65
C LEU A 230 19.97 -20.94 18.36
N MET A 231 19.78 -20.59 17.09
CA MET A 231 19.00 -19.39 16.73
C MET A 231 17.54 -19.51 17.14
N VAL A 232 16.95 -20.70 17.07
CA VAL A 232 15.58 -20.97 17.52
C VAL A 232 15.48 -20.91 19.05
N ASP A 233 16.48 -21.39 19.79
CA ASP A 233 16.52 -21.29 21.24
C ASP A 233 16.61 -19.81 21.67
N MET A 234 17.46 -19.02 21.01
CA MET A 234 17.55 -17.57 21.22
C MET A 234 16.27 -16.82 20.80
N LEU A 235 15.57 -17.27 19.78
CA LEU A 235 14.25 -16.73 19.38
C LEU A 235 13.19 -16.99 20.46
N ASN A 236 13.28 -18.09 21.21
CA ASN A 236 12.33 -18.41 22.25
C ASN A 236 12.63 -17.67 23.57
N ASP A 237 13.90 -17.61 23.98
CA ASP A 237 14.29 -17.15 25.32
C ASP A 237 15.02 -15.80 25.36
N GLY A 238 15.40 -15.26 24.19
CA GLY A 238 16.18 -14.02 24.09
C GLY A 238 15.40 -12.73 24.36
N SER A 239 16.10 -11.59 24.30
CA SER A 239 15.49 -10.26 24.33
C SER A 239 14.63 -10.02 23.08
N ILE A 240 13.70 -9.07 23.10
CA ILE A 240 12.89 -8.75 21.90
C ILE A 240 13.76 -8.46 20.67
N GLU A 241 14.88 -7.77 20.87
CA GLU A 241 15.83 -7.45 19.80
C GLU A 241 16.52 -8.72 19.27
N THR A 242 16.95 -9.61 20.16
CA THR A 242 17.52 -10.92 19.80
C THR A 242 16.52 -11.72 18.96
N LYS A 243 15.25 -11.75 19.38
CA LYS A 243 14.19 -12.47 18.66
C LYS A 243 13.96 -11.90 17.26
N ILE A 244 13.91 -10.58 17.12
CA ILE A 244 13.79 -9.90 15.83
C ILE A 244 14.97 -10.25 14.92
N ASN A 245 16.19 -10.18 15.44
CA ASN A 245 17.40 -10.44 14.65
C ASN A 245 17.51 -11.92 14.26
N CYS A 246 17.13 -12.86 15.13
CA CYS A 246 17.03 -14.28 14.78
C CYS A 246 16.01 -14.51 13.66
N ALA A 247 14.79 -13.95 13.76
CA ALA A 247 13.77 -14.11 12.72
C ALA A 247 14.23 -13.55 11.36
N ARG A 248 14.85 -12.36 11.36
CA ARG A 248 15.39 -11.73 10.14
C ARG A 248 16.54 -12.55 9.54
N LEU A 249 17.49 -13.00 10.36
CA LEU A 249 18.62 -13.77 9.87
C LEU A 249 18.16 -15.11 9.28
N ILE A 250 17.29 -15.86 9.97
CA ILE A 250 16.73 -17.11 9.42
C ILE A 250 15.98 -16.82 8.12
N GLY A 251 15.19 -15.73 8.04
CA GLY A 251 14.50 -15.33 6.81
C GLY A 251 15.45 -15.14 5.64
N ARG A 252 16.54 -14.39 5.83
CA ARG A 252 17.58 -14.17 4.82
C ARG A 252 18.29 -15.45 4.38
N LEU A 253 18.36 -16.46 5.25
CA LEU A 253 19.02 -17.74 4.96
C LEU A 253 18.10 -18.73 4.23
N VAL A 254 16.78 -18.65 4.44
CA VAL A 254 15.78 -19.49 3.75
C VAL A 254 15.65 -19.12 2.26
N GLU A 255 15.94 -17.86 1.91
CA GLU A 255 15.93 -17.38 0.52
C GLU A 255 17.10 -17.90 -0.33
N GLU A 256 18.08 -18.57 0.28
CA GLU A 256 19.28 -19.06 -0.40
C GLU A 256 19.01 -20.29 -1.28
N ARG A 257 19.71 -20.38 -2.42
CA ARG A 257 19.56 -21.52 -3.33
C ARG A 257 20.07 -22.81 -2.66
N GLY A 258 19.30 -23.89 -2.78
CA GLY A 258 19.63 -25.18 -2.15
C GLY A 258 19.22 -25.30 -0.69
N PHE A 259 18.43 -24.35 -0.17
CA PHE A 259 17.81 -24.44 1.14
C PHE A 259 16.98 -25.74 1.31
N ARG A 260 17.13 -26.38 2.49
CA ARG A 260 16.38 -27.59 2.87
C ARG A 260 15.32 -27.24 3.91
N ALA A 261 14.05 -27.42 3.55
CA ALA A 261 12.90 -27.12 4.41
C ALA A 261 12.91 -27.86 5.77
N GLU A 262 13.57 -29.01 5.85
CA GLU A 262 13.74 -29.79 7.09
C GLU A 262 14.36 -28.96 8.23
N LEU A 263 15.26 -28.03 7.91
CA LEU A 263 15.97 -27.20 8.88
C LEU A 263 15.06 -26.22 9.63
N VAL A 264 13.98 -25.77 8.99
CA VAL A 264 12.99 -24.86 9.59
C VAL A 264 11.68 -25.55 9.94
N SER A 265 11.58 -26.86 9.70
CA SER A 265 10.44 -27.69 10.06
C SER A 265 10.48 -28.04 11.56
N SER A 266 10.46 -27.01 12.41
CA SER A 266 10.58 -27.13 13.86
C SER A 266 9.36 -26.52 14.57
N HIS A 267 8.76 -27.31 15.47
CA HIS A 267 7.68 -26.83 16.34
C HIS A 267 8.14 -25.64 17.20
N SER A 268 9.38 -25.67 17.72
CA SER A 268 9.90 -24.58 18.57
C SER A 268 10.10 -23.27 17.80
N LEU A 269 10.46 -23.35 16.51
CA LEU A 269 10.53 -22.17 15.64
C LEU A 269 9.13 -21.56 15.45
N LEU A 270 8.15 -22.38 15.04
CA LEU A 270 6.79 -21.90 14.80
C LEU A 270 6.14 -21.32 16.07
N VAL A 271 6.29 -21.98 17.22
CA VAL A 271 5.79 -21.46 18.50
C VAL A 271 6.47 -20.13 18.85
N GLY A 272 7.79 -20.00 18.67
CA GLY A 272 8.52 -18.76 18.90
C GLY A 272 8.05 -17.61 18.01
N LEU A 273 7.81 -17.88 16.72
CA LEU A 273 7.29 -16.88 15.78
C LEU A 273 5.85 -16.48 16.12
N MET A 274 4.98 -17.44 16.44
CA MET A 274 3.60 -17.13 16.83
C MET A 274 3.51 -16.33 18.12
N ARG A 275 4.43 -16.54 19.08
CA ARG A 275 4.56 -15.69 20.27
C ARG A 275 4.92 -14.25 19.91
N LEU A 276 5.80 -14.01 18.93
CA LEU A 276 6.11 -12.67 18.44
C LEU A 276 4.93 -12.01 17.73
N VAL A 277 4.20 -12.75 16.89
CA VAL A 277 3.02 -12.24 16.17
C VAL A 277 1.90 -11.84 17.15
N LYS A 278 1.74 -12.59 18.24
CA LYS A 278 0.72 -12.32 19.27
C LYS A 278 1.10 -11.23 20.27
N ASP A 279 2.37 -10.80 20.32
CA ASP A 279 2.81 -9.83 21.32
C ASP A 279 2.20 -8.43 21.03
N ARG A 280 1.09 -8.14 21.71
CA ARG A 280 0.38 -6.86 21.58
C ARG A 280 1.17 -5.68 22.15
N ARG A 281 2.12 -5.92 23.06
CA ARG A 281 2.92 -4.87 23.71
C ARG A 281 4.08 -4.44 22.81
N ARG A 282 4.68 -5.37 22.08
CA ARG A 282 5.90 -5.15 21.29
C ARG A 282 5.67 -5.47 19.81
N ARG A 283 5.05 -4.52 19.11
CA ARG A 283 4.68 -4.69 17.69
C ARG A 283 5.88 -4.76 16.72
N SER A 284 7.08 -4.36 17.15
CA SER A 284 8.29 -4.43 16.32
C SER A 284 8.65 -5.86 15.90
N GLY A 285 8.24 -6.88 16.66
CA GLY A 285 8.47 -8.29 16.35
C GLY A 285 7.51 -8.88 15.31
N VAL A 286 6.36 -8.24 15.07
CA VAL A 286 5.28 -8.81 14.24
C VAL A 286 5.68 -8.92 12.78
N SER A 287 6.21 -7.85 12.19
CA SER A 287 6.62 -7.83 10.78
C SER A 287 7.72 -8.86 10.47
N PRO A 288 8.85 -8.91 11.22
CA PRO A 288 9.88 -9.94 11.01
C PRO A 288 9.37 -11.38 11.17
N ALA A 289 8.49 -11.61 12.14
CA ALA A 289 7.93 -12.94 12.37
C ALA A 289 7.01 -13.38 11.23
N LEU A 290 6.12 -12.50 10.77
CA LEU A 290 5.24 -12.78 9.62
C LEU A 290 6.02 -12.92 8.32
N ALA A 291 7.08 -12.14 8.11
CA ALA A 291 7.95 -12.27 6.95
C ALA A 291 8.63 -13.65 6.93
N LEU A 292 9.18 -14.11 8.06
CA LEU A 292 9.75 -15.46 8.12
C LEU A 292 8.68 -16.54 7.93
N LEU A 293 7.51 -16.43 8.58
CA LEU A 293 6.39 -17.35 8.38
C LEU A 293 5.99 -17.45 6.90
N LYS A 294 5.90 -16.31 6.20
CA LYS A 294 5.64 -16.23 4.76
C LYS A 294 6.68 -16.99 3.94
N SER A 295 7.97 -16.80 4.24
CA SER A 295 9.06 -17.47 3.51
C SER A 295 9.08 -18.98 3.73
N ILE A 296 8.69 -19.48 4.91
CA ILE A 296 8.72 -20.93 5.21
C ILE A 296 7.41 -21.66 4.88
N SER A 297 6.26 -20.96 4.79
CA SER A 297 4.95 -21.58 4.56
C SER A 297 4.77 -22.16 3.15
N VAL A 298 5.67 -21.84 2.21
CA VAL A 298 5.68 -22.47 0.88
C VAL A 298 5.98 -23.98 0.93
N HIS A 299 6.59 -24.46 2.02
CA HIS A 299 6.97 -25.86 2.19
C HIS A 299 5.88 -26.69 2.89
N LYS A 300 5.52 -27.84 2.30
CA LYS A 300 4.45 -28.72 2.81
C LYS A 300 4.68 -29.20 4.24
N GLN A 301 5.92 -29.59 4.59
CA GLN A 301 6.25 -30.05 5.94
C GLN A 301 5.96 -28.97 6.99
N VAL A 302 6.29 -27.72 6.68
CA VAL A 302 6.07 -26.57 7.56
C VAL A 302 4.58 -26.28 7.70
N ARG A 303 3.80 -26.37 6.60
CA ARG A 303 2.35 -26.15 6.64
C ARG A 303 1.61 -27.13 7.55
N SER A 304 1.93 -28.42 7.47
CA SER A 304 1.34 -29.42 8.37
C SER A 304 1.69 -29.14 9.85
N LEU A 305 2.94 -28.72 10.12
CA LEU A 305 3.36 -28.28 11.45
C LEU A 305 2.66 -26.99 11.92
N MET A 306 2.39 -26.03 11.03
CA MET A 306 1.64 -24.82 11.40
C MET A 306 0.22 -25.17 11.86
N VAL A 307 -0.42 -26.18 11.25
CA VAL A 307 -1.72 -26.69 11.71
C VAL A 307 -1.58 -27.37 13.06
N SER A 308 -0.56 -28.21 13.27
CA SER A 308 -0.37 -28.94 14.54
C SER A 308 -0.11 -28.04 15.75
N VAL A 309 0.51 -26.87 15.57
CA VAL A 309 0.75 -25.88 16.64
C VAL A 309 -0.38 -24.86 16.80
N GLU A 310 -1.54 -25.12 16.19
CA GLU A 310 -2.71 -24.23 16.18
C GLU A 310 -2.41 -22.81 15.65
N ALA A 311 -1.48 -22.65 14.70
CA ALA A 311 -1.13 -21.32 14.18
C ALA A 311 -2.30 -20.65 13.43
N VAL A 312 -3.21 -21.45 12.84
CA VAL A 312 -4.34 -20.97 12.04
C VAL A 312 -5.29 -20.06 12.83
N PRO A 313 -5.98 -20.53 13.90
CA PRO A 313 -6.87 -19.67 14.68
C PRO A 313 -6.12 -18.46 15.27
N GLN A 314 -4.87 -18.66 15.66
CA GLN A 314 -4.02 -17.61 16.21
C GLN A 314 -3.73 -16.48 15.20
N LEU A 315 -3.40 -16.80 13.95
CA LEU A 315 -3.19 -15.82 12.89
C LEU A 315 -4.49 -15.10 12.53
N VAL A 316 -5.58 -15.86 12.40
CA VAL A 316 -6.92 -15.33 12.08
C VAL A 316 -7.36 -14.30 13.13
N ASP A 317 -7.15 -14.58 14.42
CA ASP A 317 -7.54 -13.68 15.52
C ASP A 317 -6.70 -12.40 15.57
N VAL A 318 -5.48 -12.42 15.06
CA VAL A 318 -4.59 -11.25 15.04
C VAL A 318 -4.85 -10.35 13.83
N LEU A 319 -5.45 -10.85 12.74
CA LEU A 319 -5.74 -10.08 11.52
C LEU A 319 -6.31 -8.67 11.78
N PRO A 320 -7.33 -8.45 12.63
CA PRO A 320 -7.91 -7.13 12.85
C PRO A 320 -6.93 -6.10 13.47
N CYS A 321 -5.83 -6.57 14.07
CA CYS A 321 -4.85 -5.75 14.77
C CYS A 321 -3.63 -5.41 13.90
N LEU A 322 -3.52 -5.95 12.69
CA LEU A 322 -2.35 -5.81 11.81
C LEU A 322 -2.44 -4.57 10.91
N GLY A 323 -1.28 -3.96 10.63
CA GLY A 323 -1.17 -2.94 9.58
C GLY A 323 -1.13 -3.54 8.16
N PRO A 324 -1.25 -2.73 7.10
CA PRO A 324 -1.38 -3.19 5.71
C PRO A 324 -0.31 -4.20 5.24
N GLU A 325 0.97 -3.92 5.48
CA GLU A 325 2.08 -4.81 5.06
C GLU A 325 2.06 -6.15 5.79
N CYS A 326 1.74 -6.12 7.09
CA CYS A 326 1.63 -7.33 7.91
C CYS A 326 0.39 -8.14 7.55
N LEU A 327 -0.72 -7.48 7.18
CA LEU A 327 -1.94 -8.13 6.71
C LEU A 327 -1.69 -8.95 5.46
N GLU A 328 -0.97 -8.41 4.48
CA GLU A 328 -0.64 -9.15 3.27
C GLU A 328 0.18 -10.41 3.58
N SER A 329 1.17 -10.29 4.47
CA SER A 329 2.02 -11.42 4.87
C SER A 329 1.23 -12.48 5.65
N ALA A 330 0.35 -12.07 6.57
CA ALA A 330 -0.51 -12.99 7.30
C ALA A 330 -1.52 -13.71 6.40
N LEU A 331 -2.15 -12.97 5.46
CA LEU A 331 -3.08 -13.55 4.49
C LEU A 331 -2.37 -14.51 3.52
N PHE A 332 -1.15 -14.19 3.09
CA PHE A 332 -0.34 -15.13 2.31
C PHE A 332 -0.13 -16.46 3.05
N VAL A 333 0.23 -16.40 4.33
CA VAL A 333 0.44 -17.62 5.14
C VAL A 333 -0.86 -18.42 5.22
N LEU A 334 -1.99 -17.78 5.50
CA LEU A 334 -3.30 -18.44 5.55
C LEU A 334 -3.71 -19.03 4.19
N ASP A 335 -3.48 -18.31 3.09
CA ASP A 335 -3.75 -18.80 1.73
C ASP A 335 -2.85 -19.98 1.35
N SER A 336 -1.57 -19.96 1.74
CA SER A 336 -0.65 -21.07 1.48
C SER A 336 -1.13 -22.38 2.14
N LEU A 337 -1.77 -22.30 3.31
CA LEU A 337 -2.38 -23.42 4.01
C LEU A 337 -3.60 -24.01 3.29
N CYS A 338 -4.25 -23.25 2.39
CA CYS A 338 -5.33 -23.78 1.57
C CYS A 338 -4.88 -24.84 0.55
N SER A 339 -3.56 -25.00 0.35
CA SER A 339 -2.99 -26.05 -0.52
C SER A 339 -3.11 -27.46 0.09
N ASP A 340 -3.31 -27.58 1.41
CA ASP A 340 -3.44 -28.87 2.11
C ASP A 340 -4.82 -29.00 2.77
N ASN A 341 -5.42 -30.20 2.73
CA ASN A 341 -6.75 -30.45 3.32
C ASN A 341 -6.79 -30.18 4.84
N GLU A 342 -5.71 -30.47 5.56
CA GLU A 342 -5.57 -30.16 6.99
C GLU A 342 -5.68 -28.66 7.25
N GLY A 343 -5.02 -27.83 6.42
CA GLY A 343 -5.05 -26.38 6.53
C GLY A 343 -6.43 -25.79 6.22
N VAL A 344 -7.10 -26.28 5.16
CA VAL A 344 -8.48 -25.85 4.84
C VAL A 344 -9.45 -26.23 5.95
N THR A 345 -9.29 -27.42 6.55
CA THR A 345 -10.13 -27.87 7.68
C THR A 345 -9.92 -26.97 8.90
N ALA A 346 -8.66 -26.69 9.27
CA ALA A 346 -8.35 -25.77 10.37
C ALA A 346 -8.89 -24.34 10.14
N LEU A 347 -8.86 -23.85 8.90
CA LEU A 347 -9.44 -22.56 8.52
C LEU A 347 -10.96 -22.56 8.65
N LYS A 348 -11.62 -23.64 8.22
CA LYS A 348 -13.08 -23.83 8.36
C LYS A 348 -13.50 -23.82 9.82
N ASP A 349 -12.77 -24.54 10.69
CA ASP A 349 -13.12 -24.70 12.09
C ASP A 349 -12.85 -23.43 12.92
N SER A 350 -12.04 -22.50 12.41
CA SER A 350 -11.82 -21.19 13.05
C SER A 350 -12.98 -20.23 12.78
N VAL A 351 -13.70 -19.89 13.85
CA VAL A 351 -14.91 -19.04 13.85
C VAL A 351 -14.69 -17.68 13.16
N ASN A 352 -13.50 -17.10 13.30
CA ASN A 352 -13.19 -15.76 12.82
C ASN A 352 -12.66 -15.73 11.38
N THR A 353 -12.46 -16.88 10.72
CA THR A 353 -11.91 -16.94 9.36
C THR A 353 -12.79 -16.20 8.37
N ILE A 354 -14.07 -16.58 8.27
CA ILE A 354 -15.02 -15.98 7.33
C ILE A 354 -15.27 -14.49 7.68
N PRO A 355 -15.58 -14.10 8.93
CA PRO A 355 -15.75 -12.70 9.29
C PRO A 355 -14.55 -11.80 8.96
N ASN A 356 -13.31 -12.25 9.25
CA ASN A 356 -12.13 -11.42 9.02
C ASN A 356 -11.77 -11.35 7.53
N THR A 357 -11.86 -12.44 6.79
CA THR A 357 -11.57 -12.44 5.33
C THR A 357 -12.61 -11.65 4.53
N VAL A 358 -13.91 -11.85 4.78
CA VAL A 358 -14.97 -11.05 4.14
C VAL A 358 -14.77 -9.56 4.45
N ARG A 359 -14.36 -9.21 5.68
CA ARG A 359 -14.10 -7.82 6.06
C ARG A 359 -12.99 -7.18 5.23
N LEU A 360 -11.93 -7.90 4.88
CA LEU A 360 -10.72 -7.39 4.23
C LEU A 360 -10.85 -7.16 2.71
N LEU A 361 -11.83 -7.79 2.05
CA LEU A 361 -12.08 -7.62 0.61
C LEU A 361 -12.21 -6.13 0.23
N MET A 362 -11.43 -5.69 -0.75
CA MET A 362 -11.38 -4.31 -1.29
C MET A 362 -10.99 -3.22 -0.28
N ARG A 363 -10.41 -3.56 0.89
CA ARG A 363 -10.04 -2.57 1.92
C ARG A 363 -8.56 -2.22 2.00
N VAL A 364 -7.67 -3.11 1.56
CA VAL A 364 -6.23 -3.00 1.83
C VAL A 364 -5.43 -2.90 0.53
N SER A 365 -5.33 -4.01 -0.18
CA SER A 365 -4.66 -4.09 -1.49
C SER A 365 -5.38 -5.11 -2.38
N GLU A 366 -5.11 -5.06 -3.67
CA GLU A 366 -5.57 -6.07 -4.62
C GLU A 366 -5.05 -7.47 -4.26
N THR A 367 -3.77 -7.57 -3.87
CA THR A 367 -3.15 -8.80 -3.39
C THR A 367 -3.86 -9.39 -2.16
N CYS A 368 -4.17 -8.55 -1.16
CA CYS A 368 -4.94 -8.98 0.01
C CYS A 368 -6.35 -9.47 -0.37
N THR A 369 -6.97 -8.82 -1.37
CA THR A 369 -8.28 -9.22 -1.88
C THR A 369 -8.19 -10.59 -2.57
N ALA A 370 -7.14 -10.82 -3.36
CA ALA A 370 -6.90 -12.11 -4.00
C ALA A 370 -6.72 -13.27 -2.99
N TYR A 371 -5.90 -13.08 -1.96
CA TYR A 371 -5.76 -14.08 -0.88
C TYR A 371 -7.08 -14.30 -0.14
N SER A 372 -7.82 -13.22 0.17
CA SER A 372 -9.11 -13.33 0.86
C SER A 372 -10.14 -14.13 0.05
N VAL A 373 -10.24 -13.88 -1.27
CA VAL A 373 -11.12 -14.65 -2.17
C VAL A 373 -10.71 -16.12 -2.23
N SER A 374 -9.41 -16.40 -2.31
CA SER A 374 -8.86 -17.77 -2.36
C SER A 374 -9.12 -18.58 -1.08
N ILE A 375 -8.93 -17.95 0.10
CA ILE A 375 -9.25 -18.56 1.40
C ILE A 375 -10.76 -18.84 1.50
N LEU A 376 -11.60 -17.87 1.16
CA LEU A 376 -13.06 -18.01 1.20
C LEU A 376 -13.54 -19.12 0.25
N TRP A 377 -12.99 -19.18 -0.96
CA TRP A 377 -13.27 -20.24 -1.92
C TRP A 377 -12.92 -21.62 -1.35
N SER A 378 -11.73 -21.77 -0.78
CA SER A 378 -11.27 -23.05 -0.24
C SER A 378 -12.16 -23.55 0.91
N VAL A 379 -12.52 -22.66 1.83
CA VAL A 379 -13.40 -23.00 2.97
C VAL A 379 -14.83 -23.26 2.52
N CYS A 380 -15.40 -22.43 1.63
CA CYS A 380 -16.75 -22.64 1.11
C CYS A 380 -16.85 -23.88 0.22
N ARG A 381 -15.78 -24.28 -0.47
CA ARG A 381 -15.77 -25.53 -1.24
C ARG A 381 -15.81 -26.76 -0.33
N LEU A 382 -15.17 -26.71 0.84
CA LEU A 382 -15.14 -27.83 1.79
C LEU A 382 -16.47 -28.02 2.54
N ALA A 383 -17.13 -26.93 2.95
CA ALA A 383 -18.39 -26.97 3.70
C ALA A 383 -19.41 -25.96 3.15
N SER A 384 -19.97 -26.31 1.99
CA SER A 384 -20.62 -25.34 1.12
C SER A 384 -21.92 -24.73 1.63
N ARG A 385 -22.68 -25.40 2.50
CA ARG A 385 -23.92 -24.83 3.06
C ARG A 385 -23.66 -23.87 4.22
N GLU A 386 -22.95 -24.33 5.25
CA GLU A 386 -22.70 -23.57 6.47
C GLU A 386 -21.84 -22.34 6.22
N CYS A 387 -20.68 -22.53 5.56
CA CYS A 387 -19.73 -21.45 5.32
C CYS A 387 -20.26 -20.41 4.33
N SER A 388 -20.92 -20.85 3.25
CA SER A 388 -21.51 -19.91 2.29
C SER A 388 -22.64 -19.09 2.90
N SER A 389 -23.50 -19.71 3.73
CA SER A 389 -24.59 -18.98 4.40
C SER A 389 -24.03 -17.86 5.28
N LEU A 390 -23.06 -18.18 6.13
CA LEU A 390 -22.42 -17.20 7.00
C LEU A 390 -21.72 -16.09 6.20
N ALA A 391 -20.96 -16.44 5.16
CA ALA A 391 -20.24 -15.45 4.36
C ALA A 391 -21.21 -14.47 3.66
N VAL A 392 -22.32 -14.98 3.15
CA VAL A 392 -23.38 -14.20 2.49
C VAL A 392 -24.12 -13.30 3.48
N GLU A 393 -24.38 -13.77 4.71
CA GLU A 393 -24.94 -12.95 5.78
C GLU A 393 -24.03 -11.78 6.15
N LEU A 394 -22.71 -11.97 6.07
CA LEU A 394 -21.69 -10.96 6.33
C LEU A 394 -21.42 -10.03 5.13
N GLY A 395 -22.22 -10.13 4.06
CA GLY A 395 -22.16 -9.22 2.91
C GLY A 395 -21.14 -9.61 1.83
N LEU A 396 -20.72 -10.88 1.77
CA LEU A 396 -19.76 -11.36 0.77
C LEU A 396 -20.21 -11.06 -0.66
N ALA A 397 -21.48 -11.31 -1.01
CA ALA A 397 -21.96 -11.15 -2.38
C ALA A 397 -21.79 -9.72 -2.91
N ALA A 398 -22.14 -8.71 -2.11
CA ALA A 398 -21.95 -7.31 -2.48
C ALA A 398 -20.46 -6.98 -2.71
N LYS A 399 -19.56 -7.51 -1.87
CA LYS A 399 -18.12 -7.27 -2.01
C LYS A 399 -17.51 -7.95 -3.22
N LEU A 400 -17.94 -9.17 -3.57
CA LEU A 400 -17.46 -9.86 -4.77
C LEU A 400 -17.91 -9.13 -6.04
N LEU A 401 -19.11 -8.57 -6.05
CA LEU A 401 -19.60 -7.78 -7.17
C LEU A 401 -18.82 -6.47 -7.33
N LEU A 402 -18.42 -5.84 -6.22
CA LEU A 402 -17.49 -4.72 -6.27
C LEU A 402 -16.14 -5.13 -6.87
N VAL A 403 -15.60 -6.30 -6.53
CA VAL A 403 -14.36 -6.82 -7.15
C VAL A 403 -14.55 -7.00 -8.66
N ILE A 404 -15.64 -7.64 -9.09
CA ILE A 404 -15.95 -7.90 -10.50
C ILE A 404 -16.08 -6.58 -11.31
N GLN A 405 -16.72 -5.57 -10.72
CA GLN A 405 -16.96 -4.26 -11.34
C GLN A 405 -15.77 -3.30 -11.24
N SER A 406 -14.75 -3.63 -10.43
CA SER A 406 -13.57 -2.79 -10.23
C SER A 406 -12.57 -2.87 -11.39
N GLY A 407 -11.45 -2.13 -11.29
CA GLY A 407 -10.32 -2.24 -12.20
C GLY A 407 -9.35 -3.42 -11.94
N CYS A 408 -9.68 -4.35 -11.04
CA CYS A 408 -8.81 -5.47 -10.68
C CYS A 408 -8.49 -6.43 -11.84
N ASP A 409 -7.44 -7.22 -11.65
CA ASP A 409 -6.98 -8.26 -12.55
C ASP A 409 -8.11 -9.19 -13.03
N PRO A 410 -8.19 -9.52 -14.33
CA PRO A 410 -9.23 -10.38 -14.87
C PRO A 410 -9.34 -11.76 -14.19
N ALA A 411 -8.24 -12.37 -13.77
CA ALA A 411 -8.28 -13.67 -13.10
C ALA A 411 -8.89 -13.55 -11.69
N LEU A 412 -8.64 -12.45 -10.98
CA LEU A 412 -9.29 -12.17 -9.69
C LEU A 412 -10.81 -11.96 -9.86
N LYS A 413 -11.23 -11.24 -10.91
CA LYS A 413 -12.65 -11.06 -11.25
C LYS A 413 -13.32 -12.39 -11.54
N GLN A 414 -12.68 -13.26 -12.33
CA GLN A 414 -13.19 -14.59 -12.64
C GLN A 414 -13.36 -15.44 -11.37
N ARG A 415 -12.32 -15.54 -10.52
CA ARG A 415 -12.41 -16.29 -9.25
C ARG A 415 -13.51 -15.74 -8.33
N SER A 416 -13.71 -14.42 -8.32
CA SER A 416 -14.77 -13.79 -7.54
C SER A 416 -16.16 -14.15 -8.06
N ALA A 417 -16.35 -14.21 -9.39
CA ALA A 417 -17.60 -14.64 -10.01
C ALA A 417 -17.89 -16.13 -9.75
N GLU A 418 -16.86 -16.98 -9.81
CA GLU A 418 -16.98 -18.39 -9.46
C GLU A 418 -17.39 -18.56 -7.99
N LEU A 419 -16.75 -17.85 -7.06
CA LEU A 419 -17.12 -17.89 -5.63
C LEU A 419 -18.55 -17.44 -5.39
N LEU A 420 -18.98 -16.37 -6.07
CA LEU A 420 -20.36 -15.91 -5.99
C LEU A 420 -21.35 -16.99 -6.44
N LYS A 421 -21.05 -17.67 -7.56
CA LYS A 421 -21.85 -18.79 -8.08
C LYS A 421 -21.89 -19.97 -7.10
N LEU A 422 -20.76 -20.32 -6.49
CA LEU A 422 -20.69 -21.37 -5.49
C LEU A 422 -21.60 -21.06 -4.30
N CYS A 423 -21.57 -19.84 -3.78
CA CYS A 423 -22.41 -19.44 -2.67
C CYS A 423 -23.91 -19.36 -3.04
N SER A 424 -24.25 -19.03 -4.30
CA SER A 424 -25.66 -18.97 -4.74
C SER A 424 -26.30 -20.35 -4.89
N LEU A 425 -25.55 -21.38 -5.27
CA LEU A 425 -26.07 -22.75 -5.48
C LEU A 425 -26.52 -23.45 -4.19
N HIS A 426 -26.09 -22.95 -3.03
CA HIS A 426 -26.30 -23.61 -1.73
C HIS A 426 -27.26 -22.84 -0.82
N TYR A 427 -27.91 -21.81 -1.33
CA TYR A 427 -28.88 -21.01 -0.61
C TYR A 427 -30.26 -21.25 -1.20
N SER A 428 -31.27 -21.50 -0.36
CA SER A 428 -32.65 -21.65 -0.85
C SER A 428 -33.07 -20.39 -1.61
N ASP A 429 -33.66 -20.61 -2.79
CA ASP A 429 -34.09 -19.58 -3.74
C ASP A 429 -34.96 -18.48 -3.09
N THR A 430 -35.58 -18.75 -1.94
CA THR A 430 -36.44 -17.80 -1.25
C THR A 430 -35.71 -16.68 -0.50
N MET A 431 -34.49 -16.90 0.04
CA MET A 431 -33.77 -15.85 0.78
C MET A 431 -32.62 -15.17 0.01
N PHE A 432 -31.87 -15.88 -0.86
CA PHE A 432 -30.73 -15.29 -1.60
C PHE A 432 -31.23 -14.22 -2.57
N ILE A 433 -32.32 -14.58 -3.24
CA ILE A 433 -33.07 -13.76 -4.18
C ILE A 433 -33.73 -12.59 -3.45
N SER A 434 -34.20 -12.75 -2.21
CA SER A 434 -34.78 -11.63 -1.44
C SER A 434 -33.76 -10.56 -1.02
N LYS A 435 -32.49 -10.94 -0.83
CA LYS A 435 -31.44 -10.08 -0.24
C LYS A 435 -30.49 -9.46 -1.27
N TYR A 436 -30.32 -10.07 -2.45
CA TYR A 436 -29.32 -9.64 -3.46
C TYR A 436 -29.90 -9.45 -4.88
N LYS A 437 -31.23 -9.32 -5.01
CA LYS A 437 -31.97 -9.15 -6.29
C LYS A 437 -31.57 -7.93 -7.15
N GLY A 438 -30.74 -7.01 -6.66
CA GLY A 438 -30.31 -5.80 -7.37
C GLY A 438 -28.91 -5.83 -7.97
N LEU A 439 -28.24 -6.99 -8.01
CA LEU A 439 -26.77 -7.06 -8.11
C LEU A 439 -26.23 -8.12 -9.10
N ILE A 440 -27.09 -8.93 -9.73
CA ILE A 440 -26.70 -9.94 -10.74
C ILE A 440 -26.82 -9.35 -12.16
N SER A 441 -25.85 -9.64 -13.03
CA SER A 441 -25.89 -9.26 -14.46
C SER A 441 -27.19 -9.74 -15.14
N TRP A 442 -27.76 -8.85 -15.97
CA TRP A 442 -29.03 -9.04 -16.69
C TRP A 442 -29.06 -10.28 -17.59
N GLU A 443 -27.90 -10.77 -18.05
CA GLU A 443 -27.80 -11.97 -18.89
C GLU A 443 -28.16 -13.26 -18.12
N MET A 444 -27.73 -13.38 -16.85
CA MET A 444 -28.13 -14.51 -15.99
C MET A 444 -29.61 -14.43 -15.57
N PHE A 445 -30.16 -13.23 -15.45
CA PHE A 445 -31.59 -13.03 -15.17
C PHE A 445 -32.46 -13.42 -16.38
N CYS A 446 -32.00 -13.11 -17.60
CA CYS A 446 -32.73 -13.43 -18.83
C CYS A 446 -32.80 -14.93 -19.15
N ASP A 447 -31.77 -15.70 -18.83
CA ASP A 447 -31.82 -17.17 -19.01
C ASP A 447 -32.78 -17.84 -18.04
N HIS A 448 -33.01 -17.26 -16.86
CA HIS A 448 -33.98 -17.75 -15.87
C HIS A 448 -35.43 -17.27 -16.13
N LEU A 449 -35.64 -16.27 -17.01
CA LEU A 449 -36.97 -15.82 -17.42
C LEU A 449 -37.74 -16.81 -18.31
N LYS A 450 -37.07 -17.83 -18.86
CA LYS A 450 -37.72 -18.89 -19.65
C LYS A 450 -38.62 -19.80 -18.79
N ASP A 451 -38.42 -19.81 -17.47
CA ASP A 451 -39.21 -20.61 -16.51
C ASP A 451 -40.18 -19.77 -15.65
N VAL A 452 -40.42 -18.50 -16.00
CA VAL A 452 -41.28 -17.58 -15.21
C VAL A 452 -42.76 -17.80 -15.50
N LYS A 453 -43.25 -18.96 -15.07
CA LYS A 453 -44.65 -19.13 -14.65
C LYS A 453 -44.81 -19.44 -13.16
N LYS A 454 -43.74 -19.63 -12.39
CA LYS A 454 -43.84 -19.95 -10.95
C LYS A 454 -42.68 -19.41 -10.12
N SER A 455 -42.69 -18.13 -9.77
CA SER A 455 -42.20 -17.64 -8.46
C SER A 455 -42.41 -16.12 -8.35
N TYR A 456 -43.34 -15.70 -7.50
CA TYR A 456 -43.63 -14.28 -7.24
C TYR A 456 -43.23 -13.92 -5.81
N MET A 457 -42.56 -12.77 -5.63
CA MET A 457 -42.57 -12.09 -4.33
C MET A 457 -43.90 -11.38 -4.22
N ARG A 458 -44.79 -11.88 -3.35
CA ARG A 458 -45.88 -11.07 -2.80
C ARG A 458 -45.25 -10.09 -1.82
N PHE A 459 -45.11 -8.82 -2.22
CA PHE A 459 -45.18 -7.75 -1.24
C PHE A 459 -46.65 -7.63 -0.85
N GLY A 460 -46.94 -7.56 0.44
CA GLY A 460 -48.32 -7.50 0.96
C GLY A 460 -49.08 -6.30 0.40
N GLU A 461 -50.40 -6.34 0.56
CA GLU A 461 -51.42 -5.37 0.08
C GLU A 461 -51.19 -3.90 0.50
N ASP A 462 -50.10 -3.56 1.18
CA ASP A 462 -49.86 -2.31 1.91
C ASP A 462 -49.09 -1.23 1.11
N ILE A 463 -48.27 -1.58 0.10
CA ILE A 463 -47.39 -0.58 -0.57
C ILE A 463 -48.16 0.38 -1.49
N GLY A 464 -49.25 -0.09 -2.11
CA GLY A 464 -50.13 0.75 -2.92
C GLY A 464 -50.77 1.86 -2.10
N GLU A 465 -51.10 1.59 -0.84
CA GLU A 465 -51.62 2.58 0.12
C GLU A 465 -50.50 3.52 0.62
N ILE A 466 -49.32 2.96 0.95
CA ILE A 466 -48.16 3.73 1.45
C ILE A 466 -47.62 4.74 0.43
N LEU A 467 -47.56 4.37 -0.86
CA LEU A 467 -47.09 5.25 -1.92
C LEU A 467 -48.20 6.14 -2.52
N GLY A 468 -49.47 5.86 -2.23
CA GLY A 468 -50.61 6.46 -2.93
C GLY A 468 -50.64 8.00 -2.87
N ASP A 469 -50.23 8.59 -1.75
CA ASP A 469 -50.21 10.05 -1.56
C ASP A 469 -48.94 10.74 -2.10
N VAL A 470 -47.97 9.97 -2.60
CA VAL A 470 -46.73 10.55 -3.15
C VAL A 470 -47.01 11.19 -4.51
N SER A 471 -46.68 12.48 -4.62
CA SER A 471 -46.74 13.21 -5.89
C SER A 471 -45.39 13.14 -6.61
N ILE A 472 -45.40 12.56 -7.81
CA ILE A 472 -44.28 12.54 -8.75
C ILE A 472 -44.65 13.36 -10.01
N PHE A 473 -43.72 13.55 -10.93
CA PHE A 473 -43.93 14.39 -12.11
C PHE A 473 -43.66 13.60 -13.39
N THR A 474 -44.45 13.81 -14.44
CA THR A 474 -44.13 13.30 -15.78
C THR A 474 -42.87 13.99 -16.33
N ALA A 475 -42.25 13.43 -17.38
CA ALA A 475 -41.18 14.12 -18.12
C ALA A 475 -41.63 15.44 -18.78
N SER A 476 -42.95 15.66 -18.93
CA SER A 476 -43.56 16.93 -19.36
C SER A 476 -43.78 17.94 -18.22
N GLY A 477 -43.50 17.55 -16.97
CA GLY A 477 -43.59 18.43 -15.80
C GLY A 477 -44.98 18.47 -15.14
N GLN A 478 -45.90 17.59 -15.52
CA GLN A 478 -47.23 17.51 -14.91
C GLN A 478 -47.16 16.67 -13.63
N PRO A 479 -47.74 17.13 -12.51
CA PRO A 479 -47.81 16.35 -11.28
C PRO A 479 -48.79 15.18 -11.42
N VAL A 480 -48.39 14.00 -10.96
CA VAL A 480 -49.17 12.76 -10.97
C VAL A 480 -49.03 12.09 -9.61
N LYS A 481 -50.15 11.68 -9.02
CA LYS A 481 -50.13 10.85 -7.82
C LYS A 481 -49.70 9.44 -8.17
N PHE A 482 -48.84 8.85 -7.35
CA PHE A 482 -48.33 7.49 -7.57
C PHE A 482 -49.45 6.45 -7.64
N SER A 483 -50.55 6.64 -6.87
CA SER A 483 -51.76 5.80 -6.94
C SER A 483 -52.35 5.68 -8.34
N ASN A 484 -52.32 6.77 -9.11
CA ASN A 484 -52.91 6.81 -10.45
C ASN A 484 -52.08 6.03 -11.48
N LEU A 485 -50.84 5.65 -11.13
CA LEU A 485 -49.99 4.79 -11.94
C LEU A 485 -50.21 3.31 -11.64
N LEU A 486 -50.90 3.01 -10.54
CA LEU A 486 -51.10 1.67 -9.97
C LEU A 486 -52.58 1.23 -10.00
N ASP A 487 -53.44 1.91 -10.76
CA ASP A 487 -54.88 1.69 -10.72
C ASP A 487 -55.25 0.26 -11.12
N GLN A 488 -55.98 -0.45 -10.24
CA GLN A 488 -56.22 -1.90 -10.31
C GLN A 488 -57.07 -2.34 -11.53
N ASN A 489 -57.72 -1.39 -12.20
CA ASN A 489 -58.54 -1.66 -13.38
C ASN A 489 -57.73 -1.74 -14.69
N ASP A 490 -56.45 -1.34 -14.69
CA ASP A 490 -55.63 -1.14 -15.89
C ASP A 490 -54.58 -2.26 -16.14
N GLY A 491 -54.61 -3.33 -15.34
CA GLY A 491 -53.70 -4.47 -15.44
C GLY A 491 -52.39 -4.30 -14.67
N VAL A 492 -51.44 -5.22 -14.90
CA VAL A 492 -50.21 -5.35 -14.09
C VAL A 492 -49.22 -4.22 -14.41
N SER A 493 -48.67 -3.58 -13.38
CA SER A 493 -47.69 -2.49 -13.53
C SER A 493 -46.33 -2.83 -12.91
N ALA A 494 -45.27 -2.70 -13.70
CA ALA A 494 -43.89 -2.82 -13.26
C ALA A 494 -43.32 -1.43 -12.97
N VAL A 495 -43.12 -1.10 -11.70
CA VAL A 495 -42.52 0.16 -11.27
C VAL A 495 -41.03 -0.02 -11.01
N VAL A 496 -40.20 0.78 -11.67
CA VAL A 496 -38.74 0.71 -11.56
C VAL A 496 -38.21 2.04 -11.04
N LEU A 497 -37.51 2.01 -9.91
CA LEU A 497 -36.88 3.21 -9.34
C LEU A 497 -35.45 3.35 -9.86
N LEU A 498 -35.24 4.36 -10.71
CA LEU A 498 -33.94 4.80 -11.20
C LEU A 498 -33.19 5.57 -10.10
N ARG A 499 -31.87 5.72 -10.25
CA ARG A 499 -31.08 6.62 -9.38
C ARG A 499 -31.29 8.09 -9.79
N HIS A 500 -30.27 8.93 -9.62
CA HIS A 500 -30.29 10.31 -10.06
C HIS A 500 -30.16 10.40 -11.58
N PHE A 501 -31.03 11.19 -12.21
CA PHE A 501 -30.90 11.53 -13.62
C PHE A 501 -29.53 12.20 -13.88
N GLY A 502 -28.71 11.56 -14.72
CA GLY A 502 -27.32 11.99 -15.02
C GLY A 502 -26.24 11.07 -14.43
N CYS A 503 -26.58 10.12 -13.57
CA CYS A 503 -25.65 9.09 -13.09
C CYS A 503 -25.43 8.01 -14.18
N VAL A 504 -24.18 7.57 -14.40
CA VAL A 504 -23.83 6.52 -15.38
C VAL A 504 -24.71 5.28 -15.24
N CYS A 505 -24.93 4.82 -14.02
CA CYS A 505 -25.74 3.62 -13.79
C CYS A 505 -27.26 3.84 -13.99
N CYS A 506 -27.75 5.08 -13.86
CA CYS A 506 -29.14 5.41 -14.24
C CYS A 506 -29.33 5.29 -15.76
N TRP A 507 -28.30 5.65 -16.53
CA TRP A 507 -28.31 5.56 -17.98
C TRP A 507 -28.24 4.11 -18.45
N GLU A 508 -27.36 3.30 -17.85
CA GLU A 508 -27.29 1.87 -18.11
C GLU A 508 -28.63 1.17 -17.84
N LEU A 509 -29.28 1.48 -16.70
CA LEU A 509 -30.61 0.96 -16.37
C LEU A 509 -31.65 1.30 -17.42
N ALA A 510 -31.77 2.59 -17.72
CA ALA A 510 -32.77 3.07 -18.66
C ALA A 510 -32.53 2.48 -20.07
N THR A 511 -31.28 2.19 -20.42
CA THR A 511 -30.92 1.54 -21.70
C THR A 511 -31.49 0.12 -21.74
N ALA A 512 -31.27 -0.64 -20.67
CA ALA A 512 -31.79 -2.01 -20.56
C ALA A 512 -33.32 -2.03 -20.52
N LEU A 513 -33.95 -1.10 -19.81
CA LEU A 513 -35.41 -0.99 -19.75
C LEU A 513 -36.03 -0.64 -21.11
N ARG A 514 -35.40 0.25 -21.88
CA ARG A 514 -35.84 0.57 -23.24
C ARG A 514 -35.81 -0.67 -24.13
N GLU A 515 -34.74 -1.45 -24.06
CA GLU A 515 -34.59 -2.67 -24.86
C GLU A 515 -35.57 -3.77 -24.41
N ALA A 516 -35.92 -3.81 -23.12
CA ALA A 516 -36.89 -4.76 -22.58
C ALA A 516 -38.35 -4.34 -22.76
N LYS A 517 -38.65 -3.07 -23.06
CA LYS A 517 -40.02 -2.52 -23.16
C LYS A 517 -40.95 -3.34 -24.07
N PRO A 518 -40.54 -3.81 -25.26
CA PRO A 518 -41.42 -4.63 -26.10
C PRO A 518 -41.86 -5.95 -25.43
N ARG A 519 -41.06 -6.48 -24.51
CA ARG A 519 -41.39 -7.71 -23.75
C ARG A 519 -42.41 -7.43 -22.64
N PHE A 520 -42.35 -6.25 -22.03
CA PHE A 520 -43.38 -5.80 -21.09
C PHE A 520 -44.72 -5.61 -21.82
N ASP A 521 -44.70 -4.99 -22.99
CA ASP A 521 -45.89 -4.79 -23.82
C ASP A 521 -46.51 -6.12 -24.27
N ALA A 522 -45.68 -7.08 -24.72
CA ALA A 522 -46.14 -8.42 -25.10
C ALA A 522 -46.70 -9.22 -23.92
N ALA A 523 -46.28 -8.91 -22.69
CA ALA A 523 -46.77 -9.53 -21.47
C ALA A 523 -48.00 -8.80 -20.87
N GLY A 524 -48.46 -7.71 -21.48
CA GLY A 524 -49.54 -6.88 -20.94
C GLY A 524 -49.17 -6.16 -19.64
N VAL A 525 -47.87 -5.89 -19.42
CA VAL A 525 -47.36 -5.24 -18.21
C VAL A 525 -46.96 -3.79 -18.53
N LYS A 526 -47.54 -2.83 -17.81
CA LYS A 526 -47.21 -1.41 -17.96
C LYS A 526 -45.89 -1.09 -17.26
N LEU A 527 -44.93 -0.53 -17.99
CA LEU A 527 -43.64 -0.11 -17.42
C LEU A 527 -43.71 1.34 -16.90
N VAL A 528 -43.33 1.55 -15.65
CA VAL A 528 -43.26 2.86 -14.97
C VAL A 528 -41.87 3.06 -14.38
N ALA A 529 -41.02 3.89 -14.98
CA ALA A 529 -39.69 4.22 -14.47
C ALA A 529 -39.71 5.58 -13.77
N VAL A 530 -39.40 5.60 -12.47
CA VAL A 530 -39.34 6.84 -11.65
C VAL A 530 -37.89 7.11 -11.30
N GLY A 531 -37.37 8.32 -11.53
CA GLY A 531 -35.99 8.69 -11.19
C GLY A 531 -35.88 9.92 -10.31
N VAL A 532 -34.77 10.05 -9.58
CA VAL A 532 -34.52 11.22 -8.73
C VAL A 532 -34.01 12.39 -9.57
N GLY A 533 -34.73 13.50 -9.54
CA GLY A 533 -34.33 14.75 -10.20
C GLY A 533 -35.51 15.48 -10.82
N THR A 534 -35.25 16.57 -11.53
CA THR A 534 -36.31 17.40 -12.12
C THR A 534 -36.89 16.78 -13.40
N PRO A 535 -38.13 17.13 -13.80
CA PRO A 535 -38.71 16.74 -15.08
C PRO A 535 -37.82 17.06 -16.28
N ASP A 536 -37.09 18.18 -16.25
CA ASP A 536 -36.14 18.54 -17.31
C ASP A 536 -35.02 17.51 -17.45
N LYS A 537 -34.53 16.96 -16.32
CA LYS A 537 -33.50 15.91 -16.34
C LYS A 537 -34.06 14.58 -16.85
N ALA A 538 -35.31 14.25 -16.53
CA ALA A 538 -36.00 13.10 -17.13
C ALA A 538 -36.14 13.26 -18.65
N ARG A 539 -36.48 14.47 -19.13
CA ARG A 539 -36.57 14.78 -20.57
C ARG A 539 -35.23 14.68 -21.28
N ILE A 540 -34.15 15.13 -20.65
CA ILE A 540 -32.79 14.97 -21.18
C ILE A 540 -32.46 13.49 -21.35
N LEU A 541 -32.79 12.65 -20.37
CA LEU A 541 -32.59 11.20 -20.47
C LEU A 541 -33.44 10.61 -21.60
N ALA A 542 -34.73 10.95 -21.69
CA ALA A 542 -35.62 10.47 -22.74
C ALA A 542 -35.12 10.84 -24.14
N THR A 543 -34.64 12.07 -24.32
CA THR A 543 -34.14 12.58 -25.61
C THR A 543 -32.82 11.93 -26.01
N ARG A 544 -31.87 11.80 -25.06
CA ARG A 544 -30.53 11.28 -25.36
C ARG A 544 -30.46 9.75 -25.41
N LEU A 545 -31.36 9.06 -24.72
CA LEU A 545 -31.41 7.59 -24.62
C LEU A 545 -32.55 6.94 -25.42
N PRO A 546 -33.15 7.67 -26.37
CA PRO A 546 -34.52 7.44 -26.88
C PRO A 546 -35.43 6.60 -25.96
N PHE A 547 -35.58 7.02 -24.69
CA PHE A 547 -36.43 6.31 -23.73
C PHE A 547 -37.89 6.78 -23.87
N PRO A 548 -38.90 5.87 -23.88
CA PRO A 548 -40.30 6.26 -24.02
C PRO A 548 -40.76 7.20 -22.90
N MET A 549 -41.21 8.41 -23.25
CA MET A 549 -41.52 9.46 -22.26
C MET A 549 -42.72 9.12 -21.38
N GLU A 550 -43.67 8.35 -21.90
CA GLU A 550 -44.86 7.85 -21.19
C GLU A 550 -44.53 6.89 -20.04
N CYS A 551 -43.35 6.28 -20.10
CA CYS A 551 -42.84 5.38 -19.08
C CYS A 551 -41.93 6.09 -18.08
N LEU A 552 -41.67 7.40 -18.19
CA LEU A 552 -40.63 8.08 -17.41
C LEU A 552 -41.19 9.20 -16.52
N TYR A 553 -40.90 9.09 -15.22
CA TYR A 553 -41.37 9.98 -14.18
C TYR A 553 -40.21 10.46 -13.32
N ALA A 554 -40.37 11.66 -12.76
CA ALA A 554 -39.38 12.37 -11.97
C ALA A 554 -39.90 12.58 -10.54
N ASP A 555 -39.05 12.30 -9.55
CA ASP A 555 -39.28 12.62 -8.15
C ASP A 555 -38.19 13.61 -7.68
N PRO A 556 -38.43 14.93 -7.79
CA PRO A 556 -37.45 15.95 -7.43
C PRO A 556 -37.14 15.96 -5.94
N GLU A 557 -38.14 15.66 -5.11
CA GLU A 557 -38.08 15.75 -3.65
C GLU A 557 -37.77 14.40 -2.99
N ARG A 558 -37.63 13.33 -3.77
CA ARG A 558 -37.35 11.97 -3.30
C ARG A 558 -38.43 11.38 -2.39
N LYS A 559 -39.65 11.89 -2.44
CA LYS A 559 -40.74 11.45 -1.55
C LYS A 559 -41.04 9.96 -1.70
N ALA A 560 -41.01 9.43 -2.93
CA ALA A 560 -41.22 8.00 -3.18
C ALA A 560 -40.09 7.15 -2.57
N TYR A 561 -38.87 7.67 -2.61
CA TYR A 561 -37.67 7.00 -2.10
C TYR A 561 -37.62 7.02 -0.58
N ASP A 562 -37.99 8.15 0.04
CA ASP A 562 -37.98 8.32 1.49
C ASP A 562 -39.06 7.47 2.16
N VAL A 563 -40.26 7.42 1.58
CA VAL A 563 -41.37 6.57 2.03
C VAL A 563 -41.00 5.08 1.95
N LEU A 564 -40.22 4.68 0.94
CA LEU A 564 -39.70 3.32 0.79
C LEU A 564 -38.42 3.05 1.62
N GLY A 565 -37.93 4.04 2.38
CA GLY A 565 -36.74 3.90 3.22
C GLY A 565 -35.43 3.75 2.43
N LEU A 566 -35.31 4.41 1.27
CA LEU A 566 -34.16 4.31 0.36
C LEU A 566 -33.13 5.45 0.60
N TYR A 567 -32.13 5.15 1.44
CA TYR A 567 -31.06 6.06 1.95
C TYR A 567 -29.95 6.49 0.95
N TYR A 568 -29.23 7.58 1.27
CA TYR A 568 -28.10 8.14 0.49
C TYR A 568 -26.80 8.36 1.31
N GLY A 569 -25.63 8.07 0.72
CA GLY A 569 -24.30 8.51 1.20
C GLY A 569 -23.17 7.47 1.05
N LEU A 570 -22.09 7.81 0.31
CA LEU A 570 -20.98 6.89 -0.06
C LEU A 570 -20.36 6.11 1.13
N GLY A 571 -20.17 6.77 2.28
CA GLY A 571 -19.58 6.16 3.47
C GLY A 571 -20.55 5.34 4.34
N ARG A 572 -21.86 5.41 4.11
CA ARG A 572 -22.88 4.72 4.92
C ARG A 572 -23.72 3.72 4.14
N THR A 573 -23.88 3.88 2.84
CA THR A 573 -24.54 2.91 1.96
C THR A 573 -23.78 1.58 1.88
N PHE A 574 -22.46 1.58 2.06
CA PHE A 574 -21.62 0.39 1.87
C PHE A 574 -21.04 -0.23 3.16
N PHE A 575 -21.18 0.45 4.32
CA PHE A 575 -20.44 0.08 5.54
C PHE A 575 -21.31 -0.10 6.80
N ASN A 576 -22.64 0.00 6.69
CA ASN A 576 -23.57 -0.30 7.80
C ASN A 576 -24.43 -1.54 7.43
N PRO A 577 -24.59 -2.53 8.33
CA PRO A 577 -25.41 -3.73 8.06
C PRO A 577 -26.88 -3.44 7.72
N ALA A 578 -27.43 -2.30 8.16
CA ALA A 578 -28.77 -1.86 7.76
C ALA A 578 -28.85 -1.43 6.28
N SER A 579 -27.73 -1.01 5.69
CA SER A 579 -27.62 -0.52 4.31
C SER A 579 -27.63 -1.62 3.26
N VAL A 580 -27.46 -2.88 3.65
CA VAL A 580 -27.54 -4.04 2.74
C VAL A 580 -28.94 -4.15 2.12
N ARG A 581 -29.98 -3.64 2.78
CA ARG A 581 -31.34 -3.54 2.20
C ARG A 581 -31.45 -2.50 1.08
N THR A 582 -30.49 -1.58 0.96
CA THR A 582 -30.56 -0.41 0.08
C THR A 582 -29.44 -0.36 -0.95
N ALA A 583 -28.49 -1.31 -0.90
CA ALA A 583 -27.38 -1.45 -1.85
C ALA A 583 -27.80 -2.13 -3.18
N SER A 584 -29.09 -2.08 -3.51
CA SER A 584 -29.61 -2.54 -4.79
C SER A 584 -29.29 -1.50 -5.85
N THR A 585 -28.46 -1.85 -6.83
CA THR A 585 -28.18 -1.01 -8.00
C THR A 585 -29.46 -0.75 -8.82
N PHE A 586 -30.51 -1.55 -8.57
CA PHE A 586 -31.83 -1.52 -9.20
C PHE A 586 -32.90 -1.90 -8.16
N LEU A 587 -33.91 -1.05 -7.94
CA LEU A 587 -35.12 -1.45 -7.22
C LEU A 587 -36.26 -1.60 -8.23
N CYS A 588 -36.69 -2.83 -8.47
CA CYS A 588 -37.87 -3.14 -9.28
C CYS A 588 -39.00 -3.54 -8.33
N LEU A 589 -40.03 -2.72 -8.26
CA LEU A 589 -41.27 -2.96 -7.53
C LEU A 589 -42.32 -3.40 -8.55
N VAL A 590 -42.63 -4.69 -8.59
CA VAL A 590 -43.76 -5.17 -9.39
C VAL A 590 -44.97 -5.11 -8.48
N VAL A 591 -45.91 -4.21 -8.79
CA VAL A 591 -47.19 -4.11 -8.10
C VAL A 591 -48.21 -4.79 -9.00
N TYR A 592 -49.00 -5.69 -8.42
CA TYR A 592 -50.01 -6.46 -9.16
C TYR A 592 -51.14 -5.57 -9.66
#